data_AF-A0A976CMM8-F1
#
_entry.id   AF-A0A976CMM8-F1
#
_cell.length_a   1.000
_cell.length_b   1.000
_cell.length_c   1.000
_cell.angle_alpha   90.00
_cell.angle_beta   90.00
_cell.angle_gamma   90.00
#
_symmetry.space_group_name_H-M   'P 1'
#
loop_
_entity.id
_entity.type
_entity.pdbx_description
1 polymer ?
#
loop_
_entity_poly.entity_id
_entity_poly.type
_entity_poly.pdbx_seq_one_letter_code
_entity_poly.pdbx_strand_id
1 'polypeptide(L)'
;MTPKNTPPQIPPAFQLVFRSVICLTLLSGGVCVSLGTKDSLSSQQIRIFESCNTTWNMGVGAIFGLLGSKADDLFGADDEDDDYE
;
A
#
# COMPACT_ATOMS: atom_id res chain seq x y z
N MET A 1 27.84 -25.26 13.07
CA MET A 1 26.62 -24.53 13.48
C MET A 1 25.97 -24.02 12.21
N THR A 2 24.82 -24.55 11.83
CA THR A 2 24.08 -24.10 10.64
C THR A 2 23.23 -22.88 11.02
N PRO A 3 23.30 -21.76 10.27
CA PRO A 3 22.45 -20.61 10.53
C PRO A 3 20.99 -21.04 10.35
N LYS A 4 20.19 -20.77 11.38
CA LYS A 4 18.77 -21.08 11.41
C LYS A 4 18.08 -20.02 10.55
N ASN A 5 17.84 -20.34 9.27
CA ASN A 5 17.01 -19.55 8.35
C ASN A 5 15.62 -19.36 8.97
N THR A 6 15.47 -18.28 9.74
CA THR A 6 14.20 -17.88 10.33
C THR A 6 13.57 -16.96 9.30
N PRO A 7 12.43 -17.33 8.70
CA PRO A 7 11.81 -16.49 7.68
C PRO A 7 11.52 -15.11 8.27
N PRO A 8 11.74 -14.03 7.51
CA PRO A 8 11.49 -12.67 7.97
C PRO A 8 10.00 -12.55 8.39
N GLN A 9 9.78 -12.33 9.67
CA GLN A 9 8.44 -12.27 10.26
C GLN A 9 7.88 -10.86 10.07
N ILE A 10 6.92 -10.72 9.15
CA ILE A 10 6.21 -9.45 8.96
C ILE A 10 5.35 -9.18 10.21
N PRO A 11 5.44 -8.00 10.85
CA PRO A 11 4.63 -7.69 12.02
C PRO A 11 3.12 -7.78 11.73
N PRO A 12 2.32 -8.40 12.61
CA PRO A 12 0.87 -8.54 12.39
C PRO A 12 0.14 -7.19 12.30
N ALA A 13 0.63 -6.17 13.02
CA ALA A 13 0.12 -4.80 12.91
C ALA A 13 0.35 -4.20 11.50
N PHE A 14 1.50 -4.47 10.89
CA PHE A 14 1.80 -4.02 9.53
C PHE A 14 0.86 -4.68 8.51
N GLN A 15 0.63 -5.99 8.63
CA GLN A 15 -0.33 -6.68 7.75
C GLN A 15 -1.73 -6.11 7.87
N LEU A 16 -2.19 -5.77 9.08
CA LEU A 16 -3.50 -5.18 9.30
C LEU A 16 -3.63 -3.80 8.64
N VAL A 17 -2.64 -2.93 8.82
CA VAL A 17 -2.59 -1.59 8.22
C VAL A 17 -2.48 -1.69 6.70
N PHE A 18 -1.63 -2.58 6.18
CA PHE A 18 -1.47 -2.77 4.75
C PHE A 18 -2.78 -3.24 4.09
N ARG A 19 -3.47 -4.20 4.71
CA ARG A 19 -4.77 -4.68 4.23
C ARG A 19 -5.84 -3.59 4.30
N SER A 20 -5.88 -2.78 5.36
CA SER A 20 -6.86 -1.70 5.47
C SER A 20 -6.63 -0.62 4.41
N VAL A 21 -5.38 -0.25 4.15
CA VAL A 21 -5.00 0.70 3.09
C VAL A 21 -5.40 0.15 1.72
N ILE A 22 -5.15 -1.13 1.43
CA ILE A 22 -5.60 -1.76 0.17
C ILE A 22 -7.12 -1.71 0.04
N CYS A 23 -7.86 -2.13 1.06
CA CYS A 23 -9.33 -2.14 1.02
C CYS A 23 -9.90 -0.73 0.79
N LEU A 24 -9.40 0.27 1.53
CA LEU A 24 -9.85 1.66 1.40
C LEU A 24 -9.53 2.23 0.02
N THR A 25 -8.33 1.92 -0.51
CA THR A 25 -7.92 2.35 -1.85
C THR A 25 -8.81 1.73 -2.91
N LEU A 26 -9.00 0.41 -2.90
CA LEU A 26 -9.87 -0.29 -3.86
C LEU A 26 -11.34 0.16 -3.80
N LEU A 27 -11.88 0.38 -2.60
CA LEU A 27 -13.23 0.92 -2.43
C LEU A 27 -13.33 2.32 -3.04
N SER A 28 -12.35 3.17 -2.80
CA SER A 28 -12.30 4.53 -3.34
C SER A 28 -12.23 4.55 -4.87
N GLY A 29 -11.37 3.73 -5.47
CA GLY A 29 -11.30 3.55 -6.92
C GLY A 29 -12.58 2.97 -7.51
N GLY A 30 -13.20 2.01 -6.81
CA GLY A 30 -14.49 1.43 -7.21
C GLY A 30 -15.63 2.45 -7.23
N VAL A 31 -15.67 3.36 -6.26
CA VAL A 31 -16.61 4.49 -6.25
C VAL A 31 -16.36 5.43 -7.44
N CYS A 32 -15.10 5.72 -7.77
CA CYS A 32 -14.76 6.51 -8.95
C CYS A 32 -15.24 5.85 -10.25
N VAL A 33 -14.98 4.56 -10.43
CA VAL A 33 -15.44 3.81 -11.62
C VAL A 33 -16.98 3.80 -11.69
N SER A 34 -17.65 3.54 -10.57
CA SER A 34 -19.13 3.49 -10.51
C SER A 34 -19.81 4.83 -10.78
N LEU A 35 -19.16 5.93 -10.40
CA LEU A 35 -19.63 7.29 -10.71
C LEU A 35 -19.26 7.69 -12.15
N GLY A 36 -18.10 7.27 -12.66
CA GLY A 36 -17.65 7.55 -14.02
C GLY A 36 -18.50 6.90 -15.12
N THR A 37 -19.26 5.84 -14.80
CA THR A 37 -20.21 5.21 -15.74
C THR A 37 -21.56 5.94 -15.84
N LYS A 38 -21.76 7.07 -15.14
CA LYS A 38 -23.00 7.85 -15.19
C LYS A 38 -22.86 9.02 -16.17
N ASP A 39 -23.84 9.18 -17.07
CA ASP A 39 -23.89 10.28 -18.07
C ASP A 39 -24.00 11.69 -17.45
N SER A 40 -24.52 11.80 -16.23
CA SER A 40 -24.48 13.05 -15.47
C SER A 40 -24.33 12.78 -13.97
N LEU A 41 -23.43 13.53 -13.33
CA LEU A 41 -23.19 13.47 -11.90
C LEU A 41 -23.72 14.74 -11.25
N SER A 42 -24.43 14.59 -10.13
CA SER A 42 -24.81 15.75 -9.34
C SER A 42 -23.57 16.44 -8.76
N SER A 43 -23.65 17.74 -8.44
CA SER A 43 -22.51 18.47 -7.87
C SER A 43 -21.97 17.85 -6.58
N GLN A 44 -22.80 17.13 -5.83
CA GLN A 44 -22.38 16.38 -4.64
C GLN A 44 -21.58 15.12 -5.02
N GLN A 45 -22.00 14.41 -6.07
CA GLN A 45 -21.29 13.24 -6.57
C GLN A 45 -19.93 13.61 -7.19
N ILE A 46 -19.82 14.78 -7.82
CA ILE A 46 -18.54 15.29 -8.34
C ILE A 46 -17.53 15.49 -7.20
N ARG A 47 -17.93 16.07 -6.08
CA ARG A 47 -17.04 16.25 -4.92
C ARG A 47 -16.59 14.91 -4.32
N ILE A 48 -17.51 13.94 -4.26
CA ILE A 48 -17.20 12.58 -3.78
C ILE A 48 -16.22 11.91 -4.75
N PHE A 49 -16.43 12.07 -6.05
CA PHE A 49 -15.55 11.55 -7.08
C PHE A 49 -14.14 12.15 -7.00
N GLU A 50 -14.00 13.47 -6.85
CA GLU A 50 -12.69 14.13 -6.70
C GLU A 50 -11.96 13.67 -5.43
N SER A 51 -12.68 13.59 -4.31
CA SER A 51 -12.13 13.11 -3.04
C SER A 51 -11.65 11.66 -3.16
N CYS A 52 -12.48 10.80 -3.74
CA CYS A 52 -12.12 9.40 -3.96
C CYS A 52 -10.97 9.25 -4.97
N ASN A 53 -10.94 10.06 -6.02
CA ASN A 53 -9.86 10.01 -7.00
C ASN A 53 -8.53 10.44 -6.39
N THR A 54 -8.55 11.43 -5.50
CA THR A 54 -7.38 11.85 -4.73
C THR A 54 -6.92 10.74 -3.78
N THR A 55 -7.84 10.14 -3.01
CA THR A 55 -7.56 9.02 -2.12
C THR A 55 -7.03 7.80 -2.89
N TRP A 56 -7.55 7.50 -4.07
CA TRP A 56 -7.06 6.45 -4.95
C TRP A 56 -5.59 6.69 -5.33
N ASN A 57 -5.27 7.86 -5.86
CA ASN A 57 -3.89 8.18 -6.27
C ASN A 57 -2.92 8.16 -5.09
N MET A 58 -3.33 8.72 -3.95
CA MET A 58 -2.52 8.70 -2.72
C MET A 58 -2.34 7.29 -2.17
N GLY A 59 -3.42 6.50 -2.15
CA GLY A 59 -3.44 5.13 -1.64
C GLY A 59 -2.57 4.19 -2.47
N VAL A 60 -2.60 4.30 -3.79
CA VAL A 60 -1.71 3.54 -4.69
C VAL A 60 -0.26 3.85 -4.39
N GLY A 61 0.10 5.14 -4.26
CA GLY A 61 1.47 5.55 -3.90
C GLY A 61 1.90 5.00 -2.53
N ALA A 62 1.01 5.04 -1.53
CA ALA A 62 1.28 4.49 -0.21
C ALA A 62 1.48 2.97 -0.24
N ILE A 63 0.68 2.22 -1.01
CA ILE A 63 0.82 0.76 -1.16
C ILE A 63 2.18 0.41 -1.77
N PHE A 64 2.58 1.09 -2.84
CA PHE A 64 3.89 0.87 -3.47
C PHE A 64 5.05 1.30 -2.57
N GLY A 65 4.92 2.41 -1.83
CA GLY A 65 5.92 2.84 -0.86
C GLY A 65 6.09 1.85 0.30
N LEU A 66 4.99 1.31 0.84
CA LEU A 66 5.01 0.29 1.88
C LEU A 66 5.58 -1.04 1.40
N LEU A 67 5.28 -1.45 0.15
CA LEU A 67 5.88 -2.62 -0.48
C LEU A 67 7.38 -2.44 -0.72
N GLY A 68 7.80 -1.27 -1.21
CA GLY A 68 9.20 -0.95 -1.45
C GLY A 68 10.04 -0.95 -0.17
N SER A 69 9.54 -0.28 0.89
CA SER A 69 10.20 -0.28 2.21
C SER A 69 10.31 -1.69 2.81
N LYS A 70 9.32 -2.56 2.57
CA LYS A 70 9.39 -3.95 3.06
C LYS A 70 10.22 -4.87 2.22
N ALA A 71 10.35 -4.64 0.92
CA ALA A 71 11.31 -5.35 0.09
C ALA A 71 12.73 -4.97 0.51
N ASP A 72 13.00 -3.69 0.74
CA ASP A 72 14.28 -3.20 1.25
C ASP A 72 14.62 -3.81 2.63
N ASP A 73 13.68 -3.81 3.58
CA ASP A 73 13.84 -4.51 4.88
C ASP A 73 14.10 -6.04 4.73
N LEU A 74 13.57 -6.68 3.69
CA LEU A 74 13.69 -8.14 3.49
C LEU A 74 14.96 -8.55 2.75
N PHE A 75 15.44 -7.71 1.83
CA PHE A 75 16.56 -8.01 0.92
C PHE A 75 17.83 -7.21 1.25
N GLY A 76 17.73 -6.11 2.01
CA GLY A 76 18.85 -5.30 2.47
C GLY A 76 19.47 -5.75 3.79
N ALA A 77 18.96 -6.85 4.38
CA ALA A 77 19.54 -7.44 5.61
C ALA A 77 20.74 -8.36 5.34
N ASP A 78 21.20 -8.50 4.09
CA ASP A 78 22.39 -9.28 3.70
C ASP A 78 23.67 -8.42 3.52
N ASP A 79 23.62 -7.10 3.77
CA ASP A 79 24.78 -6.18 3.63
C ASP A 79 25.32 -5.66 5.00
N GLU A 80 25.26 -6.46 6.07
CA GLU A 80 26.02 -6.21 7.30
C GLU A 80 26.87 -7.44 7.69
N ASP A 81 27.81 -7.82 6.84
CA ASP A 81 29.00 -8.56 7.27
C ASP A 81 30.21 -8.03 6.48
N ASP A 82 31.32 -7.81 7.20
CA ASP A 82 32.66 -7.43 6.74
C ASP A 82 33.03 -5.94 6.72
N ASP A 83 33.27 -5.38 7.91
CA ASP A 83 34.43 -4.50 8.10
C ASP A 83 35.20 -4.94 9.37
N TYR A 84 36.19 -5.79 9.14
CA TYR A 84 37.33 -6.01 10.04
C TYR A 84 38.31 -4.85 9.88
N GLU A 85 38.52 -4.02 10.91
CA GLU A 85 39.85 -3.59 11.37
C GLU A 85 39.83 -3.06 12.82
#